data_AF-A0A314L2S7-F1
#
_entry.id   AF-A0A314L2S7-F1
#
_cell.length_a   1.000
_cell.length_b   1.000
_cell.length_c   1.000
_cell.angle_alpha   90.00
_cell.angle_beta   90.00
_cell.angle_gamma   90.00
#
_symmetry.space_group_name_H-M   'P 1'
#
loop_
_entity.id
_entity.type
_entity.pdbx_description
1 polymer ?
#
loop_
_entity_poly.entity_id
_entity_poly.type
_entity_poly.pdbx_seq_one_letter_code
_entity_poly.pdbx_strand_id
1 'polypeptide(L)'
;MPRDFPGFLLLTSSCKNQLKDTIEVEEPEDVGEPLTAEEQEEKEKLLEEGFSTWSRRDFNAFIRACEKYGRNDIKSIAAEMEGKTEEEVVRYAKVFKERYKELNDYVRIIKNIERGEARISRKDEIMKAIGKKLDRYNNPWLELKIQYGQNKGKLHNEECDRFMVTGPKLLGLNLILSLFKIYIWRSFAVCTVHKLGYGNWDELKAAFRTSPLFRFDWFVKSRTTQELARRCDAGLICLHLMEV
;
A
#
# COMPACT_ATOMS: atom_id res chain seq x y z
N MET A 1 -23.20 58.61 27.79
CA MET A 1 -23.83 57.46 27.10
C MET A 1 -22.82 56.82 26.17
N PRO A 2 -22.81 55.49 26.01
CA PRO A 2 -21.62 54.69 25.79
C PRO A 2 -21.45 54.22 24.33
N ARG A 3 -20.26 53.69 24.00
CA ARG A 3 -20.06 52.32 23.48
C ARG A 3 -18.57 51.99 23.28
N ASP A 4 -18.21 50.82 23.79
CA ASP A 4 -16.93 50.09 23.75
C ASP A 4 -16.52 49.70 22.29
N PHE A 5 -15.30 49.26 21.92
CA PHE A 5 -14.46 48.16 22.45
C PHE A 5 -13.11 48.09 21.63
N PRO A 6 -12.17 47.14 21.82
CA PRO A 6 -10.80 47.39 22.32
C PRO A 6 -9.65 46.98 21.35
N GLY A 7 -8.40 47.25 21.73
CA GLY A 7 -7.23 46.68 21.06
C GLY A 7 -5.90 46.84 21.80
N PHE A 8 -5.36 45.71 22.25
CA PHE A 8 -3.93 45.37 22.31
C PHE A 8 -2.99 46.17 23.22
N LEU A 9 -2.57 45.58 24.34
CA LEU A 9 -1.36 45.96 25.06
C LEU A 9 -0.62 44.71 25.56
N LEU A 10 0.61 44.59 25.07
CA LEU A 10 1.68 43.70 25.55
C LEU A 10 2.11 44.10 26.97
N LEU A 11 2.45 43.13 27.82
CA LEU A 11 3.78 42.94 28.42
C LEU A 11 3.75 41.90 29.57
N THR A 12 4.65 40.93 29.46
CA THR A 12 5.55 40.35 30.48
C THR A 12 5.21 40.39 31.99
N SER A 13 5.35 39.21 32.61
CA SER A 13 5.94 38.93 33.94
C SER A 13 5.26 39.47 35.20
N SER A 14 4.58 38.59 35.94
CA SER A 14 4.84 38.41 37.38
C SER A 14 4.21 37.12 37.91
N CYS A 15 5.06 36.29 38.49
CA CYS A 15 4.72 35.23 39.44
C CYS A 15 3.94 35.80 40.63
N LYS A 16 2.92 35.08 41.12
CA LYS A 16 2.46 35.03 42.52
C LYS A 16 1.37 33.97 42.69
N ASN A 17 1.79 32.86 43.30
CA ASN A 17 1.09 32.04 44.31
C ASN A 17 -0.44 32.09 44.33
N GLN A 18 -1.06 30.97 44.00
CA GLN A 18 -2.13 30.45 44.85
C GLN A 18 -1.86 28.97 45.15
N LEU A 19 -1.39 28.75 46.37
CA LEU A 19 -1.52 27.48 47.08
C LEU A 19 -3.01 27.17 47.15
N LYS A 20 -3.41 26.08 46.53
CA LYS A 20 -4.68 25.43 46.81
C LYS A 20 -4.32 24.12 47.48
N ASP A 21 -4.34 24.18 48.81
CA ASP A 21 -4.24 23.04 49.71
C ASP A 21 -5.30 22.02 49.28
N THR A 22 -4.86 21.05 48.48
CA THR A 22 -5.56 19.80 48.31
C THR A 22 -4.79 18.87 49.21
N ILE A 23 -5.42 18.50 50.32
CA ILE A 23 -4.93 17.47 51.23
C ILE A 23 -4.82 16.20 50.38
N GLU A 24 -3.62 15.94 49.87
CA GLU A 24 -3.24 14.62 49.41
C GLU A 24 -3.23 13.76 50.68
N VAL A 25 -4.32 13.04 50.88
CA VAL A 25 -4.33 11.88 51.75
C VAL A 25 -3.37 10.91 51.07
N GLU A 26 -2.12 10.89 51.52
CA GLU A 26 -1.22 9.76 51.29
C GLU A 26 -1.94 8.55 51.89
N GLU A 27 -2.69 7.83 51.06
CA GLU A 27 -2.97 6.43 51.32
C GLU A 27 -1.61 5.79 51.59
N PRO A 28 -1.41 5.11 52.73
CA PRO A 28 -0.19 4.37 52.94
C PRO A 28 -0.07 3.44 51.73
N GLU A 29 1.03 3.56 50.98
CA GLU A 29 1.37 2.56 49.98
C GLU A 29 1.35 1.22 50.73
N ASP A 30 0.30 0.43 50.50
CA ASP A 30 0.23 -0.96 50.91
C ASP A 30 1.28 -1.65 50.05
N VAL A 31 2.53 -1.55 50.49
CA VAL A 31 3.65 -2.28 49.93
C VAL A 31 3.34 -3.73 50.28
N GLY A 32 2.55 -4.36 49.41
CA GLY A 32 2.05 -5.71 49.59
C GLY A 32 3.18 -6.67 49.95
N GLU A 33 2.80 -7.79 50.57
CA GLU A 33 3.74 -8.79 51.05
C GLU A 33 4.75 -9.19 49.95
N PRO A 34 6.06 -9.28 50.28
CA PRO A 34 7.05 -9.70 49.30
C PRO A 34 6.72 -11.10 48.78
N LEU A 35 6.80 -11.27 47.46
CA LEU A 35 6.50 -12.52 46.75
C LEU A 35 7.09 -13.72 47.48
N THR A 36 6.24 -14.68 47.80
CA THR A 36 6.67 -15.96 48.38
C THR A 36 7.56 -16.72 47.39
N ALA A 37 8.33 -17.70 47.89
CA ALA A 37 9.22 -18.48 47.04
C ALA A 37 8.47 -19.21 45.90
N GLU A 38 7.22 -19.61 46.13
CA GLU A 38 6.35 -20.24 45.13
C GLU A 38 5.88 -19.22 44.07
N GLU A 39 5.46 -18.03 44.48
CA GLU A 39 5.04 -16.96 43.56
C GLU A 39 6.22 -16.39 42.75
N GLN A 40 7.42 -16.39 43.33
CA GLN A 40 8.64 -15.99 42.63
C GLN A 40 9.02 -17.01 41.53
N GLU A 41 8.83 -18.31 41.77
CA GLU A 41 9.03 -19.36 40.75
C GLU A 41 7.97 -19.28 39.63
N GLU A 42 6.70 -19.02 39.99
CA GLU A 42 5.63 -18.83 39.01
C GLU A 42 5.88 -17.59 38.14
N LYS A 43 6.32 -16.49 38.75
CA LYS A 43 6.72 -15.27 38.04
C LYS A 43 7.84 -15.54 37.03
N GLU A 44 8.84 -16.33 37.40
CA GLU A 44 9.95 -16.68 36.49
C GLU A 44 9.46 -17.53 35.31
N LYS A 45 8.58 -18.50 35.53
CA LYS A 45 7.95 -19.29 34.46
C LYS A 45 7.13 -18.42 33.51
N LEU A 46 6.32 -17.50 34.04
CA LEU A 46 5.50 -16.59 33.23
C LEU A 46 6.35 -15.60 32.42
N LEU A 47 7.52 -15.20 32.94
CA LEU A 47 8.46 -14.35 32.21
C LEU A 47 9.14 -15.09 31.05
N GLU A 48 9.41 -16.40 31.19
CA GLU A 48 9.94 -17.25 30.12
C GLU A 48 8.94 -17.52 29.00
N GLU A 49 7.64 -17.65 29.34
CA GLU A 49 6.56 -17.79 28.35
C GLU A 49 6.34 -16.51 27.51
N GLY A 50 6.85 -15.38 27.99
CA GLY A 50 6.78 -14.08 27.33
C GLY A 50 7.80 -13.89 26.21
N PHE A 51 7.47 -13.00 25.26
CA PHE A 51 8.39 -12.59 24.21
C PHE A 51 9.31 -11.45 24.69
N SER A 52 10.15 -11.70 25.70
CA SER A 52 11.06 -10.68 26.27
C SER A 52 12.06 -10.10 25.25
N THR A 53 12.43 -10.89 24.25
CA THR A 53 13.33 -10.47 23.18
C THR A 53 12.66 -9.59 22.11
N TRP A 54 11.33 -9.44 22.13
CA TRP A 54 10.57 -8.69 21.13
C TRP A 54 10.33 -7.25 21.61
N SER A 55 10.93 -6.31 20.90
CA SER A 55 10.70 -4.89 21.15
C SER A 55 9.46 -4.38 20.41
N ARG A 56 9.00 -3.18 20.77
CA ARG A 56 7.94 -2.47 20.03
C ARG A 56 8.34 -2.20 18.56
N ARG A 57 9.64 -2.06 18.29
CA ARG A 57 10.16 -1.88 16.92
C ARG A 57 9.95 -3.16 16.11
N ASP A 58 10.27 -4.31 16.70
CA ASP A 58 10.11 -5.63 16.06
C ASP A 58 8.65 -5.93 15.80
N PHE A 59 7.77 -5.62 16.76
CA PHE A 59 6.33 -5.72 16.55
C PHE A 59 5.87 -4.89 15.35
N ASN A 60 6.25 -3.62 15.27
CA ASN A 60 5.87 -2.76 14.15
C ASN A 60 6.47 -3.23 12.82
N ALA A 61 7.70 -3.75 12.83
CA ALA A 61 8.34 -4.34 11.66
C ALA A 61 7.58 -5.60 11.19
N PHE A 62 7.20 -6.48 12.12
CA PHE A 62 6.41 -7.68 11.85
C PHE A 62 5.05 -7.33 11.23
N ILE A 63 4.32 -6.36 11.78
CA ILE A 63 3.04 -5.93 11.20
C ILE A 63 3.21 -5.37 9.77
N ARG A 64 4.26 -4.58 9.53
CA ARG A 64 4.56 -4.07 8.17
C ARG A 64 4.93 -5.19 7.20
N ALA A 65 5.69 -6.18 7.66
CA ALA A 65 6.05 -7.34 6.87
C ALA A 65 4.80 -8.18 6.53
N CYS A 66 3.90 -8.40 7.50
CA CYS A 66 2.61 -9.05 7.28
C CYS A 66 1.72 -8.29 6.27
N GLU A 67 1.74 -6.95 6.27
CA GLU A 67 1.02 -6.15 5.28
C GLU A 67 1.63 -6.28 3.87
N LYS A 68 2.96 -6.41 3.77
CA LYS A 68 3.72 -6.42 2.50
C LYS A 68 3.74 -7.79 1.82
N TYR A 69 3.91 -8.86 2.59
CA TYR A 69 4.06 -10.23 2.07
C TYR A 69 2.82 -11.11 2.34
N GLY A 70 1.93 -10.68 3.23
CA GLY A 70 0.78 -11.46 3.68
C GLY A 70 1.13 -12.35 4.88
N ARG A 71 0.13 -12.70 5.69
CA ARG A 71 0.34 -13.42 6.97
C ARG A 71 0.85 -14.86 6.82
N ASN A 72 0.82 -15.41 5.61
CA ASN A 72 1.18 -16.80 5.33
C ASN A 72 2.64 -16.96 4.89
N ASP A 73 3.27 -15.91 4.36
CA ASP A 73 4.64 -15.98 3.84
C ASP A 73 5.67 -15.67 4.93
N ILE A 74 5.81 -16.62 5.86
CA ILE A 74 6.66 -16.46 7.05
C ILE A 74 8.14 -16.34 6.68
N LYS A 75 8.56 -16.94 5.55
CA LYS A 75 9.95 -16.87 5.07
C LYS A 75 10.34 -15.44 4.68
N SER A 76 9.50 -14.79 3.88
CA SER A 76 9.71 -13.40 3.48
C SER A 76 9.61 -12.44 4.67
N ILE A 77 8.71 -12.72 5.62
CA ILE A 77 8.62 -11.96 6.88
C ILE A 77 9.91 -12.10 7.70
N ALA A 78 10.41 -13.33 7.89
CA ALA A 78 11.62 -13.58 8.66
C ALA A 78 12.85 -12.93 8.03
N ALA A 79 12.94 -12.89 6.69
CA ALA A 79 14.03 -12.23 5.98
C ALA A 79 14.08 -10.70 6.17
N GLU A 80 12.94 -10.06 6.43
CA GLU A 80 12.85 -8.62 6.70
C GLU A 80 13.06 -8.28 8.20
N MET A 81 12.94 -9.28 9.08
CA MET A 81 13.11 -9.08 10.53
C MET A 81 14.59 -9.12 10.90
N GLU A 82 15.15 -7.98 11.30
CA GLU A 82 16.54 -7.88 11.74
C GLU A 82 16.75 -8.59 13.09
N GLY A 83 17.69 -9.52 13.15
CA GLY A 83 18.12 -10.16 14.40
C GLY A 83 17.15 -11.19 14.98
N LYS A 84 16.15 -11.66 14.21
CA LYS A 84 15.26 -12.76 14.59
C LYS A 84 15.42 -13.94 13.64
N THR A 85 15.38 -15.13 14.22
CA THR A 85 15.40 -16.38 13.44
C THR A 85 14.01 -16.68 12.88
N GLU A 86 13.95 -17.45 11.80
CA GLU A 86 12.67 -17.88 11.20
C GLU A 86 11.80 -18.62 12.23
N GLU A 87 12.40 -19.45 13.07
CA GLU A 87 11.72 -20.22 14.13
C GLU A 87 11.04 -19.33 15.16
N GLU A 88 11.70 -18.26 15.60
CA GLU A 88 11.12 -17.27 16.52
C GLU A 88 9.95 -16.54 15.87
N VAL A 89 10.07 -16.16 14.60
CA VAL A 89 9.01 -15.50 13.85
C VAL A 89 7.80 -16.42 13.66
N VAL A 90 8.02 -17.71 13.38
CA VAL A 90 6.95 -18.72 13.30
C VAL A 90 6.21 -18.84 14.63
N ARG A 91 6.95 -18.97 15.76
CA ARG A 91 6.35 -19.03 17.10
C ARG A 91 5.52 -17.79 17.40
N TYR A 92 6.08 -16.61 17.12
CA TYR A 92 5.40 -15.33 17.33
C TYR A 92 4.14 -15.20 16.46
N ALA A 93 4.22 -15.54 15.18
CA ALA A 93 3.10 -15.47 14.24
C ALA A 93 1.93 -16.37 14.66
N LYS A 94 2.22 -17.56 15.21
CA LYS A 94 1.20 -18.47 15.74
C LYS A 94 0.47 -17.83 16.93
N VAL A 95 1.21 -17.35 17.92
CA VAL A 95 0.61 -16.71 19.11
C VAL A 95 -0.14 -15.44 18.72
N PHE A 96 0.40 -14.64 17.80
CA PHE A 96 -0.27 -13.46 17.28
C PHE A 96 -1.63 -13.83 16.66
N LYS A 97 -1.69 -14.91 15.85
CA LYS A 97 -2.96 -15.36 15.25
C LYS A 97 -4.00 -15.78 16.27
N GLU A 98 -3.58 -16.32 17.42
CA GLU A 98 -4.49 -16.77 18.49
C GLU A 98 -4.90 -15.62 19.42
N ARG A 99 -3.98 -14.72 19.75
CA ARG A 99 -4.13 -13.69 20.81
C ARG A 99 -4.16 -12.24 20.32
N TYR A 100 -4.25 -11.97 19.01
CA TYR A 100 -4.24 -10.59 18.48
C TYR A 100 -5.31 -9.66 19.09
N LYS A 101 -6.43 -10.19 19.60
CA LYS A 101 -7.52 -9.41 20.21
C LYS A 101 -7.15 -8.73 21.53
N GLU A 102 -6.07 -9.18 22.17
CA GLU A 102 -5.57 -8.59 23.41
C GLU A 102 -4.80 -7.28 23.16
N LEU A 103 -4.50 -6.96 21.89
CA LEU A 103 -3.83 -5.72 21.53
C LEU A 103 -4.81 -4.55 21.51
N ASN A 104 -4.47 -3.42 22.14
CA ASN A 104 -5.33 -2.23 22.17
C ASN A 104 -5.84 -1.76 20.79
N ASP A 105 -5.02 -1.88 19.73
CA ASP A 105 -5.35 -1.42 18.37
C ASP A 105 -5.62 -2.57 17.37
N TYR A 106 -6.02 -3.75 17.86
CA TYR A 106 -6.14 -4.95 17.02
C TYR A 106 -7.03 -4.76 15.78
N VAL A 107 -8.15 -4.04 15.92
CA VAL A 107 -9.10 -3.77 14.82
C VAL A 107 -8.41 -3.06 13.66
N ARG A 108 -7.60 -2.05 13.97
CA ARG A 108 -6.87 -1.26 12.97
C ARG A 108 -5.77 -2.11 12.33
N ILE A 109 -5.05 -2.89 13.13
CA ILE A 109 -3.94 -3.73 12.67
C ILE A 109 -4.45 -4.79 11.69
N ILE A 110 -5.49 -5.54 12.07
CA ILE A 110 -6.07 -6.58 11.22
C ILE A 110 -6.62 -5.99 9.92
N LYS A 111 -7.33 -4.85 9.99
CA LYS A 111 -7.83 -4.17 8.79
C LYS A 111 -6.72 -3.68 7.86
N ASN A 112 -5.54 -3.35 8.38
CA ASN A 112 -4.39 -3.00 7.55
C ASN A 112 -3.81 -4.24 6.87
N ILE A 113 -3.63 -5.33 7.62
CA ILE A 113 -3.14 -6.61 7.10
C ILE A 113 -4.06 -7.15 6.01
N GLU A 114 -5.38 -7.19 6.25
CA GLU A 114 -6.37 -7.64 5.26
C GLU A 114 -6.36 -6.77 4.00
N ARG A 115 -6.17 -5.45 4.14
CA ARG A 115 -6.01 -4.55 2.99
C ARG A 115 -4.72 -4.82 2.23
N GLY A 116 -3.62 -5.11 2.92
CA GLY A 116 -2.36 -5.53 2.31
C GLY A 116 -2.54 -6.81 1.49
N GLU A 117 -3.14 -7.83 2.11
CA GLU A 117 -3.43 -9.12 1.47
C GLU A 117 -4.36 -9.00 0.27
N ALA A 118 -5.40 -8.18 0.36
CA ALA A 118 -6.28 -7.92 -0.78
C ALA A 118 -5.53 -7.28 -1.96
N ARG A 119 -4.51 -6.43 -1.69
CA ARG A 119 -3.68 -5.83 -2.74
C ARG A 119 -2.74 -6.87 -3.37
N ILE A 120 -2.20 -7.80 -2.58
CA ILE A 120 -1.34 -8.90 -3.05
C ILE A 120 -2.17 -9.86 -3.91
N SER A 121 -3.31 -10.34 -3.41
CA SER A 121 -4.24 -11.22 -4.14
C SER A 121 -4.62 -10.61 -5.48
N ARG A 122 -5.02 -9.34 -5.49
CA ARG A 122 -5.38 -8.63 -6.72
C ARG A 122 -4.22 -8.53 -7.71
N LYS A 123 -3.01 -8.26 -7.23
CA LYS A 123 -1.81 -8.22 -8.08
C LYS A 123 -1.56 -9.58 -8.75
N ASP A 124 -1.66 -10.66 -7.99
CA ASP A 124 -1.45 -12.02 -8.49
C ASP A 124 -2.54 -12.45 -9.48
N GLU A 125 -3.80 -12.13 -9.18
CA GLU A 125 -4.93 -12.37 -10.07
C GLU A 125 -4.81 -11.63 -11.41
N ILE A 126 -4.38 -10.36 -11.39
CA ILE A 126 -4.12 -9.58 -12.59
C ILE A 126 -2.97 -10.18 -13.38
N MET A 127 -1.85 -10.51 -12.73
CA MET A 127 -0.69 -11.12 -13.39
C MET A 127 -1.05 -12.45 -14.05
N LYS A 128 -1.82 -13.29 -13.37
CA LYS A 128 -2.31 -14.57 -13.89
C LYS A 128 -3.23 -14.39 -15.09
N ALA A 129 -4.17 -13.43 -15.03
CA ALA A 129 -5.06 -13.11 -16.14
C ALA A 129 -4.30 -12.58 -17.36
N ILE A 130 -3.28 -11.73 -17.15
CA ILE A 130 -2.42 -11.25 -18.24
C ILE A 130 -1.67 -12.42 -18.88
N GLY A 131 -1.02 -13.28 -18.09
CA GLY A 131 -0.30 -14.45 -18.60
C GLY A 131 -1.21 -15.34 -19.45
N LYS A 132 -2.36 -15.74 -18.90
CA LYS A 132 -3.35 -16.56 -19.61
C LYS A 132 -3.88 -15.89 -20.89
N LYS A 133 -3.96 -14.56 -20.93
CA LYS A 133 -4.36 -13.83 -22.14
C LYS A 133 -3.26 -13.81 -23.18
N LEU A 134 -2.01 -13.60 -22.77
CA LEU A 134 -0.85 -13.56 -23.65
C LEU A 134 -0.59 -14.93 -24.29
N ASP A 135 -0.79 -16.02 -23.55
CA ASP A 135 -0.63 -17.41 -24.03
C ASP A 135 -1.58 -17.77 -25.19
N ARG A 136 -2.66 -17.00 -25.40
CA ARG A 136 -3.59 -17.20 -26.52
C ARG A 136 -3.05 -16.70 -27.86
N TYR A 137 -1.95 -15.95 -27.88
CA TYR A 137 -1.40 -15.33 -29.07
C TYR A 137 0.05 -15.75 -29.28
N ASN A 138 0.40 -16.12 -30.51
CA ASN A 138 1.79 -16.41 -30.87
C ASN A 138 2.63 -15.12 -30.89
N ASN A 139 2.02 -14.00 -31.30
CA ASN A 139 2.65 -12.69 -31.22
C ASN A 139 1.72 -11.65 -30.54
N PRO A 140 1.75 -11.58 -29.20
CA PRO A 140 0.91 -10.65 -28.45
C PRO A 140 1.15 -9.17 -28.79
N TRP A 141 2.30 -8.82 -29.37
CA TRP A 141 2.60 -7.45 -29.78
C TRP A 141 1.71 -6.94 -30.92
N LEU A 142 1.33 -7.82 -31.83
CA LEU A 142 0.61 -7.48 -33.07
C LEU A 142 -0.86 -7.92 -33.05
N GLU A 143 -1.18 -8.96 -32.28
CA GLU A 143 -2.48 -9.65 -32.38
C GLU A 143 -3.38 -9.43 -31.15
N LEU A 144 -2.83 -8.92 -30.04
CA LEU A 144 -3.56 -8.76 -28.79
C LEU A 144 -4.74 -7.80 -28.96
N LYS A 145 -5.96 -8.34 -28.87
CA LYS A 145 -7.18 -7.53 -28.83
C LYS A 145 -7.74 -7.49 -27.42
N ILE A 146 -7.84 -6.28 -26.87
CA ILE A 146 -8.45 -6.03 -25.57
C ILE A 146 -9.83 -5.45 -25.80
N GLN A 147 -10.86 -6.22 -25.45
CA GLN A 147 -12.23 -5.74 -25.47
C GLN A 147 -12.48 -4.91 -24.21
N TYR A 148 -13.31 -3.87 -24.32
CA TYR A 148 -13.82 -3.14 -23.17
C TYR A 148 -15.30 -3.50 -23.00
N GLY A 149 -15.69 -3.94 -21.81
CA GLY A 149 -17.09 -4.24 -21.52
C GLY A 149 -17.94 -2.95 -21.49
N GLN A 150 -19.26 -3.10 -21.39
CA GLN A 150 -20.19 -1.97 -21.29
C GLN A 150 -20.01 -1.11 -20.01
N ASN A 151 -19.13 -1.51 -19.09
CA ASN A 151 -18.74 -0.74 -17.91
C ASN A 151 -17.84 0.45 -18.29
N LYS A 152 -18.41 1.43 -19.00
CA LYS A 152 -17.91 2.80 -19.13
C LYS A 152 -18.06 3.57 -17.80
N GLY A 153 -17.74 2.92 -16.68
CA GLY A 153 -17.98 3.43 -15.35
C GLY A 153 -16.87 4.39 -14.92
N LYS A 154 -17.11 5.70 -15.09
CA LYS A 154 -16.55 6.87 -14.36
C LYS A 154 -15.03 7.05 -14.16
N LEU A 155 -14.17 6.06 -14.43
CA LEU A 155 -12.71 6.19 -14.41
C LEU A 155 -12.13 6.41 -15.82
N HIS A 156 -12.91 6.09 -16.86
CA HIS A 156 -12.63 6.41 -18.25
C HIS A 156 -13.30 7.74 -18.58
N ASN A 157 -12.70 8.87 -18.20
CA ASN A 157 -13.08 10.12 -18.83
C ASN A 157 -12.47 10.10 -20.23
N GLU A 158 -13.32 10.25 -21.24
CA GLU A 158 -12.95 10.33 -22.65
C GLU A 158 -11.82 11.33 -22.91
N GLU A 159 -11.58 12.27 -22.00
CA GLU A 159 -10.44 13.20 -22.01
C GLU A 159 -9.06 12.51 -22.11
N CYS A 160 -8.82 11.40 -21.42
CA CYS A 160 -7.51 10.74 -21.46
C CYS A 160 -7.18 10.13 -22.84
N ASP A 161 -8.19 9.62 -23.54
CA ASP A 161 -8.08 9.12 -24.93
C ASP A 161 -8.20 10.27 -25.94
N ARG A 162 -9.02 11.27 -25.66
CA ARG A 162 -9.16 12.50 -26.47
C ARG A 162 -7.82 13.23 -26.58
N PHE A 163 -6.99 13.24 -25.54
CA PHE A 163 -5.65 13.83 -25.64
C PHE A 163 -4.64 12.97 -26.40
N MET A 164 -4.83 11.64 -26.45
CA MET A 164 -4.07 10.73 -27.31
C MET A 164 -4.45 10.92 -28.79
N VAL A 165 -5.72 11.27 -29.02
CA VAL A 165 -6.27 11.68 -30.32
C VAL A 165 -5.79 13.09 -30.72
N THR A 166 -5.56 14.01 -29.76
CA THR A 166 -5.10 15.38 -30.02
C THR A 166 -3.57 15.57 -29.92
N GLY A 167 -2.81 14.76 -30.66
CA GLY A 167 -1.48 15.21 -31.13
C GLY A 167 -1.62 16.45 -32.02
N PRO A 168 -0.51 17.16 -32.35
CA PRO A 168 -0.58 18.43 -33.09
C PRO A 168 -1.50 18.30 -34.30
N LYS A 169 -2.52 19.16 -34.35
CA LYS A 169 -3.57 19.27 -35.38
C LYS A 169 -3.00 19.67 -36.75
N LEU A 170 -1.91 19.05 -37.21
CA LEU A 170 -1.21 19.53 -38.39
C LEU A 170 -1.67 18.91 -39.69
N LEU A 171 -2.27 17.74 -39.73
CA LEU A 171 -2.80 17.20 -40.99
C LEU A 171 -4.01 16.31 -40.71
N GLY A 172 -5.11 16.53 -41.42
CA GLY A 172 -6.38 15.80 -41.32
C GLY A 172 -6.28 14.33 -41.74
N LEU A 173 -5.46 13.56 -41.03
CA LEU A 173 -5.18 12.15 -41.28
C LEU A 173 -5.71 11.30 -40.12
N ASN A 174 -6.95 10.86 -40.36
CA ASN A 174 -7.56 9.57 -40.01
C ASN A 174 -7.59 9.13 -38.54
N LEU A 175 -8.83 8.99 -38.04
CA LEU A 175 -9.21 8.18 -36.87
C LEU A 175 -8.44 6.84 -36.79
N ILE A 176 -8.14 6.23 -37.94
CA ILE A 176 -7.36 5.00 -38.08
C ILE A 176 -5.95 5.12 -37.46
N LEU A 177 -5.23 6.22 -37.70
CA LEU A 177 -3.89 6.42 -37.12
C LEU A 177 -3.95 6.63 -35.60
N SER A 178 -5.01 7.27 -35.11
CA SER A 178 -5.27 7.41 -33.67
C SER A 178 -5.53 6.06 -33.02
N LEU A 179 -6.40 5.24 -33.62
CA LEU A 179 -6.68 3.88 -33.16
C LEU A 179 -5.45 2.98 -33.20
N PHE A 180 -4.59 3.14 -34.21
CA PHE A 180 -3.35 2.37 -34.33
C PHE A 180 -2.33 2.73 -33.23
N LYS A 181 -2.20 4.02 -32.88
CA LYS A 181 -1.38 4.46 -31.74
C LYS A 181 -1.88 3.90 -30.41
N ILE A 182 -3.19 3.96 -30.17
CA ILE A 182 -3.81 3.39 -28.97
C ILE A 182 -3.54 1.88 -28.91
N TYR A 183 -3.70 1.18 -30.03
CA TYR A 183 -3.44 -0.26 -30.11
C TYR A 183 -1.99 -0.62 -29.76
N ILE A 184 -1.01 0.05 -30.38
CA ILE A 184 0.43 -0.17 -30.11
C ILE A 184 0.76 0.14 -28.66
N TRP A 185 0.25 1.27 -28.12
CA TRP A 185 0.49 1.66 -26.74
C TRP A 185 0.00 0.60 -25.76
N ARG A 186 -1.20 0.06 -25.99
CA ARG A 186 -1.82 -0.96 -25.13
C ARG A 186 -1.12 -2.31 -25.20
N SER A 187 -0.81 -2.80 -26.40
CA SER A 187 -0.09 -4.06 -26.56
C SER A 187 1.31 -3.97 -25.94
N PHE A 188 2.01 -2.85 -26.11
CA PHE A 188 3.28 -2.59 -25.45
C PHE A 188 3.12 -2.57 -23.93
N ALA A 189 2.12 -1.87 -23.40
CA ALA A 189 1.89 -1.79 -21.96
C ALA A 189 1.63 -3.17 -21.34
N VAL A 190 0.71 -3.97 -21.89
CA VAL A 190 0.37 -5.29 -21.34
C VAL A 190 1.57 -6.25 -21.40
N CYS A 191 2.26 -6.32 -22.54
CA CYS A 191 3.44 -7.18 -22.69
C CYS A 191 4.58 -6.75 -21.75
N THR A 192 4.76 -5.45 -21.57
CA THR A 192 5.83 -4.92 -20.71
C THR A 192 5.48 -5.08 -19.23
N VAL A 193 4.22 -4.89 -18.83
CA VAL A 193 3.76 -5.16 -17.45
C VAL A 193 3.90 -6.64 -17.10
N HIS A 194 3.60 -7.56 -18.03
CA HIS A 194 3.84 -8.98 -17.81
C HIS A 194 5.32 -9.30 -17.57
N LYS A 195 6.23 -8.63 -18.31
CA LYS A 195 7.67 -8.83 -18.19
C LYS A 195 8.28 -8.20 -16.93
N LEU A 196 7.84 -6.99 -16.57
CA LEU A 196 8.38 -6.22 -15.44
C LEU A 196 7.68 -6.55 -14.12
N GLY A 197 6.46 -7.07 -14.18
CA GLY A 197 5.59 -7.28 -13.03
C GLY A 197 4.65 -6.10 -12.77
N TYR A 198 3.43 -6.41 -12.35
CA TYR A 198 2.42 -5.41 -12.00
C TYR A 198 2.86 -4.55 -10.80
N GLY A 199 2.76 -3.23 -10.94
CA GLY A 199 3.18 -2.25 -9.94
C GLY A 199 4.51 -1.55 -10.24
N ASN A 200 5.34 -2.08 -11.14
CA ASN A 200 6.65 -1.49 -11.52
C ASN A 200 6.50 -0.37 -12.58
N TRP A 201 5.71 0.65 -12.25
CA TRP A 201 5.31 1.69 -13.21
C TRP A 201 6.47 2.58 -13.68
N ASP A 202 7.48 2.80 -12.83
CA ASP A 202 8.65 3.61 -13.20
C ASP A 202 9.51 2.90 -14.25
N GLU A 203 9.68 1.59 -14.12
CA GLU A 203 10.36 0.77 -15.12
C GLU A 203 9.55 0.71 -16.42
N LEU A 204 8.23 0.59 -16.32
CA LEU A 204 7.34 0.68 -17.49
C LEU A 204 7.51 2.01 -18.23
N LYS A 205 7.59 3.12 -17.48
CA LYS A 205 7.82 4.45 -18.04
C LYS A 205 9.21 4.57 -18.69
N ALA A 206 10.22 3.97 -18.08
CA ALA A 206 11.55 3.90 -18.68
C ALA A 206 11.51 3.13 -20.00
N ALA A 207 10.82 1.98 -20.05
CA ALA A 207 10.63 1.17 -21.26
C ALA A 207 9.92 1.95 -22.38
N PHE A 208 8.92 2.76 -22.04
CA PHE A 208 8.28 3.66 -23.02
C PHE A 208 9.25 4.70 -23.59
N ARG A 209 10.18 5.22 -22.78
CA ARG A 209 11.14 6.26 -23.22
C ARG A 209 12.27 5.69 -24.08
N THR A 210 12.72 4.48 -23.78
CA THR A 210 13.80 3.81 -24.51
C THR A 210 13.34 3.16 -25.81
N SER A 211 12.06 2.76 -25.89
CA SER A 211 11.50 2.12 -27.07
C SER A 211 11.48 3.06 -28.29
N PRO A 212 12.06 2.64 -29.43
CA PRO A 212 12.00 3.40 -30.68
C PRO A 212 10.58 3.64 -31.18
N LEU A 213 9.62 2.76 -30.82
CA LEU A 213 8.20 2.86 -31.22
C LEU A 213 7.56 4.16 -30.73
N PHE A 214 7.99 4.68 -29.58
CA PHE A 214 7.47 5.90 -28.97
C PHE A 214 8.44 7.08 -29.09
N ARG A 215 9.44 6.99 -30.00
CA ARG A 215 10.47 8.03 -30.16
C ARG A 215 9.86 9.42 -30.40
N PHE A 216 8.80 9.49 -31.20
CA PHE A 216 8.09 10.74 -31.52
C PHE A 216 6.78 10.91 -30.76
N ASP A 217 6.47 10.01 -29.82
CA ASP A 217 5.27 10.11 -29.00
C ASP A 217 5.53 11.01 -27.78
N TRP A 218 5.42 12.33 -28.02
CA TRP A 218 5.57 13.33 -26.97
C TRP A 218 4.52 13.19 -25.86
N PHE A 219 3.35 12.65 -26.18
CA PHE A 219 2.28 12.48 -25.20
C PHE A 219 2.69 11.45 -24.15
N VAL A 220 3.19 10.28 -24.53
CA VAL A 220 3.68 9.28 -23.56
C VAL A 220 4.88 9.82 -22.76
N LYS A 221 5.77 10.59 -23.39
CA LYS A 221 6.97 11.14 -22.76
C LYS A 221 6.70 12.23 -21.71
N SER A 222 5.65 13.01 -21.93
CA SER A 222 5.25 14.13 -21.06
C SER A 222 4.43 13.71 -19.84
N ARG A 223 3.92 12.47 -19.79
CA ARG A 223 3.11 11.98 -18.66
C ARG A 223 3.96 11.60 -17.45
N THR A 224 3.37 11.75 -16.28
CA THR A 224 3.90 11.25 -15.00
C THR A 224 3.75 9.73 -14.91
N THR A 225 4.54 9.09 -14.06
CA THR A 225 4.43 7.64 -13.81
C THR A 225 3.03 7.29 -13.31
N GLN A 226 2.46 8.11 -12.42
CA GLN A 226 1.14 7.90 -11.83
C GLN A 226 -0.02 8.01 -12.84
N GLU A 227 0.10 8.87 -13.85
CA GLU A 227 -0.90 8.93 -14.94
C GLU A 227 -0.84 7.68 -15.82
N LEU A 228 0.37 7.17 -16.12
CA LEU A 228 0.53 5.93 -16.88
C LEU A 228 0.04 4.71 -16.07
N ALA A 229 0.32 4.67 -14.77
CA ALA A 229 -0.15 3.63 -13.85
C ALA A 229 -1.68 3.54 -13.85
N ARG A 230 -2.38 4.66 -13.62
CA ARG A 230 -3.85 4.71 -13.64
C ARG A 230 -4.46 4.19 -14.93
N ARG A 231 -3.81 4.45 -16.07
CA ARG A 231 -4.27 3.97 -17.39
C ARG A 231 -4.07 2.47 -17.56
N CYS A 232 -2.89 1.97 -17.18
CA CYS A 232 -2.61 0.55 -17.21
C CYS A 232 -3.55 -0.20 -16.26
N ASP A 233 -3.74 0.30 -15.05
CA ASP A 233 -4.68 -0.26 -14.07
C ASP A 233 -6.08 -0.39 -14.65
N ALA A 234 -6.64 0.67 -15.23
CA ALA A 234 -7.97 0.61 -15.83
C ALA A 234 -8.05 -0.44 -16.97
N GLY A 235 -7.06 -0.47 -17.86
CA GLY A 235 -7.01 -1.43 -18.97
C GLY A 235 -6.82 -2.89 -18.52
N LEU A 236 -6.02 -3.12 -17.49
CA LEU A 236 -5.74 -4.44 -16.91
C LEU A 236 -6.91 -4.96 -16.09
N ILE A 237 -7.61 -4.09 -15.37
CA ILE A 237 -8.86 -4.44 -14.68
C ILE A 237 -9.92 -4.91 -15.70
N CYS A 238 -10.05 -4.23 -16.84
CA CYS A 238 -10.95 -4.67 -17.90
C CYS A 238 -10.58 -6.07 -18.45
N LEU A 239 -9.28 -6.37 -18.55
CA LEU A 239 -8.83 -7.71 -18.95
C LEU A 239 -9.19 -8.78 -17.91
N HIS A 240 -8.96 -8.50 -16.62
CA HIS A 240 -9.29 -9.40 -15.54
C HIS A 240 -10.81 -9.69 -15.46
N LEU A 241 -11.66 -8.66 -15.54
CA LEU A 241 -13.12 -8.79 -15.52
C LEU A 241 -13.74 -9.52 -16.73
N MET A 242 -12.96 -9.80 -17.78
CA MET A 242 -13.43 -10.58 -18.93
C MET A 242 -13.03 -12.06 -18.87
N GLU A 243 -12.13 -12.43 -17.95
CA GLU A 243 -11.72 -13.82 -17.74
C GLU A 243 -12.38 -14.49 -16.53
N VAL A 244 -12.99 -13.69 -15.65
CA VAL A 244 -13.85 -14.11 -14.52
C VAL A 244 -15.30 -14.09 -14.97
#